data_AF-A0A8E0IGD1-F1
#
_entry.id   AF-A0A8E0IGD1-F1
#
_cell.length_a   1.000
_cell.length_b   1.000
_cell.length_c   1.000
_cell.angle_alpha   90.00
_cell.angle_beta   90.00
_cell.angle_gamma   90.00
#
_symmetry.space_group_name_H-M   'P 1'
#
loop_
_entity.id
_entity.type
_entity.pdbx_description
1 polymer ?
#
loop_
_entity_poly.entity_id
_entity_poly.type
_entity_poly.pdbx_seq_one_letter_code
_entity_poly.pdbx_strand_id
1 'polypeptide(L)'
;MTDKRETLMSMLSKAYANPTIKAEPALRALIETNAKKVDEGDDDKAYVTAVTQLSHDISKYYLIHHAVPEELVAVFNYIKKDVPAADIDAARYRAQALAAGLVAIPIVWGH
;
A
#
# COMPACT_ATOMS: atom_id res chain seq x y z
N MET A 1 7.78 3.95 -19.27
CA MET A 1 7.25 3.65 -17.93
C MET A 1 5.99 4.44 -17.56
N THR A 2 5.37 5.18 -18.48
CA THR A 2 4.24 6.09 -18.17
C THR A 2 2.97 5.34 -17.77
N ASP A 3 2.65 4.23 -18.45
CA ASP A 3 1.40 3.50 -18.23
C ASP A 3 1.23 2.96 -16.80
N LYS A 4 2.33 2.53 -16.14
CA LYS A 4 2.28 1.99 -14.78
C LYS A 4 2.06 3.07 -13.73
N ARG A 5 2.75 4.21 -13.87
CA ARG A 5 2.59 5.37 -12.97
C ARG A 5 1.20 5.98 -13.11
N GLU A 6 0.74 6.15 -14.34
CA GLU A 6 -0.61 6.66 -14.61
C GLU A 6 -1.69 5.72 -14.08
N THR A 7 -1.52 4.40 -14.26
CA THR A 7 -2.43 3.41 -13.67
C THR A 7 -2.44 3.50 -12.15
N LEU A 8 -1.26 3.57 -11.51
CA LEU A 8 -1.14 3.69 -10.06
C LEU A 8 -1.79 4.98 -9.55
N MET A 9 -1.54 6.13 -10.18
CA MET A 9 -2.18 7.40 -9.83
C MET A 9 -3.70 7.35 -10.01
N SER A 10 -4.19 6.70 -11.07
CA SER A 10 -5.63 6.51 -11.30
C SER A 10 -6.27 5.67 -10.18
N MET A 11 -5.61 4.58 -9.77
CA MET A 11 -6.08 3.74 -8.67
C MET A 11 -6.05 4.48 -7.33
N LEU A 12 -4.99 5.26 -7.05
CA LEU A 12 -4.88 6.10 -5.85
C LEU A 12 -5.96 7.19 -5.84
N SER A 13 -6.23 7.83 -6.98
CA SER A 13 -7.29 8.83 -7.12
C SER A 13 -8.67 8.22 -6.88
N LYS A 14 -8.93 7.03 -7.42
CA LYS A 14 -10.17 6.28 -7.18
C LYS A 14 -10.32 5.88 -5.71
N ALA A 15 -9.24 5.43 -5.07
CA ALA A 15 -9.23 5.14 -3.63
C ALA A 15 -9.53 6.40 -2.82
N TYR A 16 -8.92 7.54 -3.15
CA TYR A 16 -9.20 8.82 -2.49
C TYR A 16 -10.65 9.29 -2.69
N ALA A 17 -11.32 8.89 -3.77
CA ALA A 17 -12.71 9.23 -3.99
C ALA A 17 -13.68 8.48 -3.07
N ASN A 18 -13.26 7.36 -2.46
CA ASN A 18 -14.09 6.58 -1.56
C ASN A 18 -14.40 7.37 -0.26
N PRO A 19 -15.67 7.48 0.16
CA PRO A 19 -16.06 8.22 1.36
C PRO A 19 -15.45 7.68 2.66
N THR A 20 -15.23 6.37 2.79
CA THR A 20 -14.56 5.74 3.94
C THR A 20 -13.11 6.18 4.04
N ILE A 21 -12.42 6.29 2.90
CA ILE A 21 -11.04 6.78 2.84
C ILE A 21 -11.01 8.28 3.13
N LYS A 22 -11.95 9.06 2.58
CA LYS A 22 -12.05 10.51 2.85
C LYS A 22 -12.35 10.83 4.31
N ALA A 23 -13.12 9.99 4.98
CA ALA A 23 -13.46 10.15 6.37
C ALA A 23 -12.25 9.91 7.28
N GLU A 24 -11.25 9.12 6.84
CA GLU A 24 -10.07 8.80 7.62
C GLU A 24 -8.84 9.66 7.26
N PRO A 25 -8.39 10.56 8.15
CA PRO A 25 -7.22 11.41 7.87
C PRO A 25 -5.94 10.60 7.65
N ALA A 26 -5.77 9.45 8.31
CA ALA A 26 -4.59 8.60 8.12
C ALA A 26 -4.54 8.00 6.70
N LEU A 27 -5.70 7.57 6.17
CA LEU A 27 -5.79 7.01 4.82
C LEU A 27 -5.63 8.08 3.75
N ARG A 28 -6.17 9.28 3.97
CA ARG A 28 -5.95 10.44 3.09
C ARG A 28 -4.47 10.79 3.00
N ALA A 29 -3.82 10.96 4.15
CA ALA A 29 -2.40 11.30 4.20
C ALA A 29 -1.52 10.24 3.54
N LEU A 30 -1.88 8.95 3.70
CA LEU A 30 -1.22 7.83 3.03
C LEU A 30 -1.31 7.96 1.51
N ILE A 31 -2.51 8.20 0.97
CA ILE A 31 -2.71 8.32 -0.48
C ILE A 31 -2.03 9.57 -1.03
N GLU A 32 -2.20 10.72 -0.39
CA GLU A 32 -1.62 12.00 -0.84
C GLU A 32 -0.08 11.95 -0.85
N THR A 33 0.53 11.40 0.21
CA THR A 33 1.99 11.28 0.31
C THR A 33 2.55 10.34 -0.77
N ASN A 34 1.89 9.20 -1.00
CA ASN A 34 2.35 8.23 -1.99
C ASN A 34 2.09 8.70 -3.42
N ALA A 35 0.95 9.35 -3.70
CA ALA A 35 0.68 9.96 -5.00
C ALA A 35 1.73 11.02 -5.36
N LYS A 36 2.09 11.89 -4.40
CA LYS A 36 3.14 12.88 -4.60
C LYS A 36 4.50 12.25 -4.91
N LYS A 37 4.89 11.19 -4.20
CA LYS A 37 6.14 10.46 -4.46
C LYS A 37 6.18 9.78 -5.83
N VAL A 38 5.04 9.28 -6.31
CA VAL A 38 4.93 8.69 -7.66
C VAL A 38 5.08 9.76 -8.73
N ASP A 39 4.56 10.97 -8.48
CA ASP A 39 4.60 12.12 -9.38
C ASP A 39 5.98 12.81 -9.43
N GLU A 40 6.66 12.96 -8.28
CA GLU A 40 8.00 13.58 -8.19
C GLU A 40 9.13 12.73 -8.81
N GLY A 41 8.88 11.47 -9.11
CA GLY A 41 9.89 10.51 -9.56
C GLY A 41 9.90 10.30 -11.07
N ASP A 42 10.91 10.81 -11.77
CA ASP A 42 11.02 10.61 -13.23
C ASP A 42 11.62 9.24 -13.62
N ASP A 43 12.40 8.62 -12.74
CA ASP A 43 13.10 7.35 -13.00
C ASP A 43 12.42 6.10 -12.41
N ASP A 44 12.74 4.92 -12.96
CA ASP A 44 12.27 3.61 -12.45
C ASP A 44 12.56 3.39 -10.97
N LYS A 45 13.73 3.83 -10.49
CA LYS A 45 14.08 3.72 -9.07
C LYS A 45 13.12 4.51 -8.18
N ALA A 46 12.67 5.68 -8.64
CA ALA A 46 11.72 6.50 -7.89
C ALA A 46 10.35 5.82 -7.84
N TYR A 47 9.90 5.22 -8.95
CA TYR A 47 8.68 4.41 -8.99
C TYR A 47 8.78 3.22 -8.02
N VAL A 48 9.84 2.42 -8.11
CA VAL A 48 10.07 1.27 -7.22
C VAL A 48 10.08 1.71 -5.74
N THR A 49 10.74 2.82 -5.44
CA THR A 49 10.77 3.38 -4.07
C THR A 49 9.39 3.79 -3.59
N ALA A 50 8.59 4.44 -4.45
CA ALA A 50 7.24 4.87 -4.12
C ALA A 50 6.31 3.68 -3.90
N VAL A 51 6.36 2.64 -4.76
CA VAL A 51 5.53 1.44 -4.57
C VAL A 51 5.94 0.61 -3.36
N THR A 52 7.24 0.55 -3.04
CA THR A 52 7.72 -0.11 -1.81
C THR A 52 7.21 0.61 -0.56
N GLN A 53 7.30 1.94 -0.52
CA GLN A 53 6.77 2.73 0.59
C GLN A 53 5.25 2.56 0.74
N LEU A 54 4.51 2.64 -0.37
CA LEU A 54 3.06 2.48 -0.38
C LEU A 54 2.64 1.10 0.14
N SER A 55 3.37 0.05 -0.26
CA SER A 55 3.17 -1.31 0.26
C SER A 55 3.36 -1.39 1.77
N HIS A 56 4.41 -0.74 2.30
CA HIS A 56 4.67 -0.67 3.75
C HIS A 56 3.61 0.11 4.50
N ASP A 57 3.18 1.26 3.97
CA ASP A 57 2.19 2.12 4.63
C ASP A 57 0.82 1.41 4.71
N ILE A 58 0.38 0.76 3.63
CA ILE A 58 -0.87 -0.02 3.61
C ILE A 58 -0.78 -1.18 4.61
N SER A 59 0.35 -1.88 4.64
CA SER A 59 0.58 -2.99 5.56
C SER A 59 0.56 -2.53 7.03
N LYS A 60 1.21 -1.41 7.33
CA LYS A 60 1.21 -0.80 8.67
C LYS A 60 -0.18 -0.37 9.10
N TYR A 61 -0.96 0.22 8.19
CA TYR A 61 -2.35 0.59 8.48
C TYR A 61 -3.20 -0.63 8.81
N TYR A 62 -3.06 -1.73 8.05
CA TYR A 62 -3.74 -3.00 8.35
C TYR A 62 -3.38 -3.55 9.73
N LEU A 63 -2.12 -3.48 10.16
CA LEU A 63 -1.70 -3.98 11.46
C LEU A 63 -2.31 -3.20 12.64
N ILE A 64 -2.58 -1.91 12.45
CA ILE A 64 -3.11 -1.04 13.51
C ILE A 64 -4.64 -1.09 13.53
N HIS A 65 -5.27 -1.08 12.34
CA HIS A 65 -6.72 -0.92 12.21
C HIS A 65 -7.46 -2.23 11.87
N HIS A 66 -6.74 -3.29 11.48
CA HIS A 66 -7.27 -4.58 11.03
C HIS A 66 -8.35 -4.52 9.93
N ALA A 67 -8.51 -3.36 9.28
CA ALA A 67 -9.47 -3.10 8.23
C ALA A 67 -8.80 -2.20 7.18
N VAL A 68 -8.70 -2.69 5.95
CA VAL A 68 -8.21 -1.90 4.80
C VAL A 68 -9.32 -1.90 3.75
N PRO A 69 -9.72 -0.72 3.23
CA PRO A 69 -10.67 -0.61 2.13
C PRO A 69 -10.22 -1.38 0.89
N GLU A 70 -11.16 -2.00 0.19
CA GLU A 70 -10.91 -2.84 -1.01
C GLU A 70 -10.11 -2.10 -2.10
N GLU A 71 -10.25 -0.79 -2.22
CA GLU A 71 -9.49 0.02 -3.17
C GLU A 71 -8.00 0.05 -2.84
N LEU A 72 -7.63 0.13 -1.56
CA LEU A 72 -6.24 0.05 -1.13
C LEU A 72 -5.70 -1.39 -1.22
N VAL A 73 -6.56 -2.39 -1.04
CA VAL A 73 -6.23 -3.79 -1.35
C VAL A 73 -5.89 -3.98 -2.82
N ALA A 74 -6.68 -3.39 -3.72
CA ALA A 74 -6.45 -3.45 -5.15
C ALA A 74 -5.13 -2.78 -5.53
N VAL A 75 -4.85 -1.60 -4.97
CA VAL A 75 -3.57 -0.89 -5.13
C VAL A 75 -2.40 -1.77 -4.67
N PHE A 76 -2.48 -2.36 -3.47
CA PHE A 76 -1.47 -3.26 -2.96
C PHE A 76 -1.21 -4.46 -3.88
N ASN A 77 -2.27 -5.09 -4.39
CA ASN A 77 -2.17 -6.22 -5.30
C ASN A 77 -1.61 -5.86 -6.68
N TYR A 78 -1.82 -4.63 -7.14
CA TYR A 78 -1.21 -4.12 -8.36
C TYR A 78 0.29 -3.94 -8.18
N ILE A 79 0.69 -3.25 -7.11
CA ILE A 79 2.10 -2.88 -6.90
C ILE A 79 2.98 -4.02 -6.40
N LYS A 80 2.42 -5.04 -5.72
CA LYS A 80 3.23 -6.16 -5.17
C LYS A 80 4.06 -6.91 -6.22
N LYS A 81 3.70 -6.82 -7.50
CA LYS A 81 4.45 -7.45 -8.59
C LYS A 81 5.70 -6.65 -8.97
N ASP A 82 5.68 -5.34 -8.72
CA ASP A 82 6.77 -4.41 -9.02
C ASP A 82 7.67 -4.16 -7.79
N VAL A 83 7.21 -4.53 -6.59
CA VAL A 83 8.02 -4.48 -5.36
C VAL A 83 8.95 -5.71 -5.32
N PRO A 84 10.27 -5.55 -5.10
CA PRO A 84 11.19 -6.67 -4.95
C PRO A 84 10.71 -7.60 -3.83
N ALA A 85 10.74 -8.91 -4.04
CA ALA A 85 10.25 -9.87 -3.03
C ALA A 85 10.96 -9.75 -1.66
N ALA A 86 12.19 -9.22 -1.63
CA ALA A 86 12.93 -8.91 -0.41
C ALA A 86 12.35 -7.71 0.37
N ASP A 87 11.70 -6.78 -0.33
CA ASP A 87 11.03 -5.58 0.19
C ASP A 87 9.52 -5.77 0.36
N ILE A 88 8.95 -6.86 -0.18
CA ILE A 88 7.61 -7.34 0.18
C ILE A 88 7.70 -7.87 1.60
N ASP A 89 7.57 -6.93 2.52
CA ASP A 89 7.70 -7.08 3.96
C ASP A 89 6.63 -8.01 4.57
N ALA A 90 5.80 -8.68 3.77
CA ALA A 90 4.84 -9.68 4.23
C ALA A 90 5.50 -10.83 5.00
N ALA A 91 6.73 -11.23 4.66
CA ALA A 91 7.48 -12.26 5.39
C ALA A 91 8.07 -11.74 6.71
N ARG A 92 8.61 -10.52 6.70
CA ARG A 92 9.21 -9.88 7.87
C ARG A 92 8.15 -9.37 8.85
N TYR A 93 6.98 -8.96 8.38
CA TYR A 93 5.81 -8.66 9.21
C TYR A 93 5.12 -9.90 9.75
N ARG A 94 5.09 -11.04 9.03
CA ARG A 94 4.70 -12.32 9.65
C ARG A 94 5.62 -12.64 10.83
N ALA A 95 6.93 -12.47 10.65
CA ALA A 95 7.90 -12.68 11.72
C ALA A 95 7.73 -11.67 12.88
N GLN A 96 7.44 -10.39 12.61
CA GLN A 96 7.18 -9.40 13.66
C GLN A 96 5.84 -9.61 14.38
N ALA A 97 4.77 -10.00 13.68
CA ALA A 97 3.48 -10.34 14.29
C ALA A 97 3.64 -11.56 15.20
N LEU A 98 4.34 -12.60 14.72
CA LEU A 98 4.74 -13.76 15.53
C LEU A 98 5.58 -13.34 16.76
N ALA A 99 6.56 -12.45 16.57
CA ALA A 99 7.43 -11.97 17.66
C ALA A 99 6.70 -11.07 18.68
N ALA A 100 5.65 -10.35 18.26
CA ALA A 100 4.80 -9.52 19.12
C ALA A 100 3.70 -10.33 19.84
N GLY A 101 3.67 -11.67 19.69
CA GLY A 101 2.65 -12.53 20.29
C GLY A 101 1.25 -12.37 19.67
N LEU A 102 1.15 -11.60 18.58
CA LEU A 102 -0.05 -11.56 17.75
C LEU A 102 -0.09 -12.88 16.98
N VAL A 103 -1.16 -13.66 17.15
CA VAL A 103 -1.41 -14.85 16.34
C VAL A 103 -1.15 -14.47 14.89
N ALA A 104 -0.31 -15.24 14.18
CA ALA A 104 -0.08 -15.04 12.76
C ALA A 104 -1.39 -15.30 12.02
N ILE A 105 -2.27 -14.30 12.03
CA ILE A 105 -3.49 -14.33 11.26
C ILE A 105 -2.98 -14.37 9.82
N PRO A 106 -3.31 -15.40 9.02
CA PRO A 106 -3.13 -15.29 7.60
C PRO A 106 -3.73 -13.94 7.19
N ILE A 107 -3.05 -13.17 6.34
CA ILE A 107 -3.68 -11.98 5.77
C ILE A 107 -4.84 -12.51 4.90
N VAL A 108 -6.00 -12.69 5.54
CA VAL A 108 -7.25 -13.08 4.89
C VAL A 108 -7.78 -11.77 4.35
N TRP A 109 -7.38 -11.48 3.12
CA TRP A 109 -8.02 -10.45 2.33
C TRP A 109 -9.48 -10.91 2.17
N GLY A 110 -10.42 -10.11 2.67
CA GLY A 110 -11.85 -10.41 2.63
C GLY A 110 -12.28 -10.85 1.22
N HIS A 111 -13.06 -11.92 1.20
CA HIS A 111 -13.60 -12.58 0.02
C HIS A 111 -14.79 -11.82 -0.57
#